data_AF-A0A9W4U0Y8-F1
#
_entry.id   AF-A0A9W4U0Y8-F1
#
_cell.length_a   1.000
_cell.length_b   1.000
_cell.length_c   1.000
_cell.angle_alpha   90.00
_cell.angle_beta   90.00
_cell.angle_gamma   90.00
#
_symmetry.space_group_name_H-M   'P 1'
#
loop_
_entity.id
_entity.type
_entity.pdbx_description
1 polymer ?
#
loop_
_entity_poly.entity_id
_entity_poly.type
_entity_poly.pdbx_seq_one_letter_code
_entity_poly.pdbx_strand_id
1 'polypeptide(L)'
;MDPLSVTASIIAVLQLSAKVLGYLSDVKDASKDRMQCAVEISNLYNLLFNLRVHLEEENPDEPWFTAVRALDVENGPLDQFKQALEILQTTMTDGGRLNKARKALRWKFEKEEIASILSRMERLKTLIKIALQMDHFKLSQALKNDTQHIKVVVTSLQTHADDTEHRRLLEWVSPTDYPAQQSDIIKRKQEGTGQWFLNAPEVAKWLSEAKGTLFCPGIPGAGKTMVAAIAIDHLLTSVQDSAHGVAYVFCNYKTKEEQDTSNMLAAVLKQLVQARPSIAGSVGQLYKQHNNRGTRPSLDEVFSCL
;
A
#
# COMPACT_ATOMS: atom_id res chain seq x y z
N MET A 1 15.47 19.80 -30.01
CA MET A 1 15.32 18.77 -31.06
C MET A 1 14.04 18.01 -30.79
N ASP A 2 13.18 17.95 -31.80
CA ASP A 2 11.82 17.39 -31.69
C ASP A 2 11.85 15.85 -31.66
N PRO A 3 10.88 15.19 -31.00
CA PRO A 3 10.72 13.73 -31.00
C PRO A 3 10.82 13.08 -32.37
N LEU A 4 10.31 13.77 -33.39
CA LEU A 4 10.33 13.35 -34.78
C LEU A 4 11.75 13.27 -35.37
N SER A 5 12.71 14.07 -34.86
CA SER A 5 14.11 14.05 -35.29
C SER A 5 14.78 12.73 -34.91
N VAL A 6 14.59 12.27 -33.67
CA VAL A 6 15.22 11.05 -33.17
C VAL A 6 14.68 9.82 -33.86
N THR A 7 13.36 9.77 -34.08
CA THR A 7 12.72 8.69 -34.83
C THR A 7 13.25 8.61 -36.26
N ALA A 8 13.45 9.75 -36.93
CA ALA A 8 14.03 9.79 -38.27
C ALA A 8 15.48 9.26 -38.30
N SER A 9 16.31 9.64 -37.33
CA SER A 9 17.67 9.13 -37.18
C SER A 9 17.71 7.61 -36.94
N ILE A 10 16.83 7.09 -36.08
CA ILE A 10 16.72 5.64 -35.83
C ILE A 10 16.32 4.90 -37.11
N ILE A 11 15.35 5.42 -37.88
CA ILE A 11 14.93 4.83 -39.15
C ILE A 11 16.09 4.77 -40.15
N ALA A 12 16.86 5.85 -40.28
CA ALA A 12 18.01 5.90 -41.18
C ALA A 12 19.07 4.85 -40.82
N VAL A 13 19.36 4.69 -39.53
CA VAL A 13 20.30 3.70 -39.02
C VAL A 13 19.78 2.26 -39.23
N LEU A 14 18.49 2.01 -39.04
CA LEU A 14 17.87 0.70 -39.30
C LEU A 14 17.97 0.31 -40.77
N GLN A 15 17.64 1.23 -41.69
CA GLN A 15 17.74 0.99 -43.14
C GLN A 15 19.18 0.67 -43.55
N LEU A 16 20.15 1.45 -43.03
CA LEU A 16 21.55 1.26 -43.33
C LEU A 16 22.08 -0.07 -42.78
N SER A 17 21.68 -0.44 -41.56
CA SER A 17 22.00 -1.73 -40.93
C SER A 17 21.49 -2.91 -41.77
N ALA A 18 20.22 -2.86 -42.21
CA ALA A 18 19.64 -3.90 -43.07
C ALA A 18 20.41 -4.06 -44.39
N LYS A 19 20.81 -2.94 -45.01
CA LYS A 19 21.62 -2.95 -46.24
C LYS A 19 23.00 -3.57 -46.02
N VAL A 20 23.69 -3.23 -44.92
CA VAL A 20 25.00 -3.82 -44.58
C VAL A 20 24.87 -5.32 -44.26
N LEU A 21 23.82 -5.73 -43.53
CA LEU A 21 23.54 -7.14 -43.25
C LEU A 21 23.33 -7.97 -44.52
N GLY A 22 22.57 -7.45 -45.49
CA GLY A 22 22.38 -8.12 -46.79
C GLY A 22 23.70 -8.40 -47.51
N TYR A 23 24.62 -7.42 -47.53
CA TYR A 23 25.95 -7.62 -48.11
C TYR A 23 26.80 -8.65 -47.35
N LEU A 24 26.69 -8.69 -46.02
CA LEU A 24 27.41 -9.65 -45.20
C LEU A 24 26.89 -11.09 -45.39
N SER A 25 25.59 -11.26 -45.68
CA SER A 25 24.98 -12.57 -45.95
C SER A 25 25.24 -13.11 -47.37
N ASP A 26 25.50 -12.25 -48.35
CA ASP A 26 25.69 -12.65 -49.76
C ASP A 26 27.05 -13.34 -50.05
N VAL A 27 27.93 -13.45 -49.06
CA VAL A 27 29.27 -14.03 -49.21
C VAL A 27 29.34 -15.45 -48.63
N LYS A 28 29.42 -16.47 -49.51
CA LYS A 28 29.40 -17.90 -49.15
C LYS A 28 30.53 -18.41 -48.23
N ASP A 29 31.67 -17.72 -48.13
CA ASP A 29 32.82 -18.07 -47.28
C ASP A 29 33.19 -16.88 -46.37
N ALA A 30 32.34 -16.57 -45.38
CA ALA A 30 32.57 -15.45 -44.48
C ALA A 30 33.63 -15.79 -43.41
N SER A 31 34.56 -14.86 -43.15
CA SER A 31 35.51 -14.97 -42.05
C SER A 31 34.79 -14.89 -40.69
N LYS A 32 35.38 -15.46 -39.63
CA LYS A 32 34.85 -15.40 -38.26
C LYS A 32 34.48 -13.98 -37.81
N ASP A 33 35.30 -13.01 -38.21
CA ASP A 33 35.11 -11.59 -37.90
C ASP A 33 33.88 -11.00 -38.63
N ARG A 34 33.54 -11.45 -39.84
CA ARG A 34 32.33 -11.02 -40.57
C ARG A 34 31.06 -11.54 -39.91
N MET A 35 31.08 -12.80 -39.47
CA MET A 35 29.96 -13.38 -38.73
C MET A 35 29.74 -12.63 -37.41
N GLN A 36 30.81 -12.31 -36.69
CA GLN A 36 30.71 -11.52 -35.47
C GLN A 36 30.17 -10.10 -35.73
N CYS A 37 30.62 -9.44 -36.81
CA CYS A 37 30.10 -8.14 -37.23
C CYS A 37 28.60 -8.21 -37.57
N ALA A 38 28.17 -9.23 -38.33
CA ALA A 38 26.76 -9.43 -38.66
C ALA A 38 25.89 -9.69 -37.43
N VAL A 39 26.38 -10.48 -36.46
CA VAL A 39 25.69 -10.72 -35.18
C VAL A 39 25.50 -9.42 -34.41
N GLU A 40 26.54 -8.60 -34.25
CA GLU A 40 26.40 -7.34 -33.50
C GLU A 40 25.53 -6.31 -34.22
N ILE A 41 25.59 -6.22 -35.55
CA ILE A 41 24.70 -5.32 -36.32
C ILE A 41 23.25 -5.78 -36.17
N SER A 42 23.01 -7.10 -36.17
CA SER A 42 21.66 -7.66 -35.96
C SER A 42 21.14 -7.39 -34.56
N ASN A 43 21.98 -7.52 -33.53
CA ASN A 43 21.62 -7.19 -32.15
C ASN A 43 21.22 -5.72 -32.01
N LEU A 44 22.02 -4.82 -32.57
CA LEU A 44 21.72 -3.38 -32.53
C LEU A 44 20.49 -3.01 -33.37
N TYR A 45 20.31 -3.64 -34.53
CA TYR A 45 19.10 -3.47 -35.34
C TYR A 45 17.85 -3.81 -34.52
N ASN A 46 17.84 -4.97 -33.84
CA ASN A 46 16.71 -5.38 -33.03
C ASN A 46 16.45 -4.42 -31.85
N LEU A 47 17.52 -3.93 -31.20
CA LEU A 47 17.39 -2.96 -30.10
C LEU A 47 16.82 -1.61 -30.58
N LEU A 48 17.31 -1.10 -31.71
CA LEU A 48 16.82 0.14 -32.31
C LEU A 48 15.39 0.00 -32.85
N PHE A 49 15.04 -1.18 -33.36
CA PHE A 49 13.67 -1.48 -33.78
C PHE A 49 12.71 -1.45 -32.60
N ASN A 50 13.06 -2.12 -31.49
CA ASN A 50 12.24 -2.09 -30.28
C ASN A 50 12.12 -0.67 -29.71
N LEU A 51 13.23 0.09 -29.69
CA LEU A 51 13.23 1.48 -29.26
C LEU A 51 12.29 2.34 -30.13
N ARG A 52 12.29 2.13 -31.45
CA ARG A 52 11.38 2.83 -32.37
C ARG A 52 9.92 2.52 -32.06
N VAL A 53 9.57 1.25 -31.84
CA VAL A 53 8.19 0.84 -31.52
C VAL A 53 7.71 1.54 -30.24
N HIS A 54 8.54 1.58 -29.19
CA HIS A 54 8.21 2.32 -27.97
C HIS A 54 8.03 3.84 -28.21
N LEU A 55 8.82 4.45 -29.08
CA LEU A 55 8.69 5.87 -29.41
C LEU A 55 7.38 6.21 -30.16
N GLU A 56 6.76 5.23 -30.82
CA GLU A 56 5.49 5.41 -31.51
C GLU A 56 4.27 5.27 -30.56
N GLU A 57 4.46 4.66 -29.38
CA GLU A 57 3.38 4.35 -28.42
C GLU A 57 3.32 5.30 -27.20
N GLU A 58 4.41 6.00 -26.86
CA GLU A 58 4.51 6.78 -25.62
C GLU A 58 4.54 8.31 -25.77
N ASN A 59 4.30 9.02 -24.65
CA ASN A 59 4.18 10.47 -24.62
C ASN A 59 5.57 11.16 -24.67
N PRO A 60 5.79 12.14 -25.58
CA PRO A 60 7.04 12.91 -25.70
C PRO A 60 7.54 13.65 -24.46
N ASP A 61 6.65 13.93 -23.50
CA ASP A 61 6.96 14.68 -22.27
C ASP A 61 7.56 13.80 -21.16
N GLU A 62 7.72 12.50 -21.41
CA GLU A 62 8.24 11.59 -20.40
C GLU A 62 9.75 11.75 -20.14
N PRO A 63 10.22 11.63 -18.88
CA PRO A 63 11.62 11.87 -18.57
C PRO A 63 12.62 10.92 -19.26
N TRP A 64 12.19 9.70 -19.64
CA TRP A 64 13.03 8.74 -20.36
C TRP A 64 13.34 9.21 -21.79
N PHE A 65 12.47 10.04 -22.37
CA PHE A 65 12.68 10.69 -23.66
C PHE A 65 13.96 11.56 -23.64
N THR A 66 14.39 12.04 -22.46
CA THR A 66 15.67 12.74 -22.29
C THR A 66 16.87 11.83 -22.57
N ALA A 67 16.82 10.57 -22.11
CA ALA A 67 17.86 9.58 -22.39
C ALA A 67 17.87 9.18 -23.87
N VAL A 68 16.71 9.10 -24.52
CA VAL A 68 16.61 8.86 -25.96
C VAL A 68 17.15 10.02 -26.78
N ARG A 69 16.82 11.26 -26.40
CA ARG A 69 17.39 12.46 -27.05
C ARG A 69 18.91 12.51 -26.93
N ALA A 70 19.48 11.98 -25.85
CA ALA A 70 20.93 11.88 -25.70
C ALA A 70 21.60 10.91 -26.69
N LEU A 71 20.83 10.02 -27.35
CA LEU A 71 21.33 9.14 -28.41
C LEU A 71 21.48 9.86 -29.76
N ASP A 72 20.70 10.92 -30.00
CA ASP A 72 20.60 11.66 -31.26
C ASP A 72 21.23 13.07 -31.19
N VAL A 73 22.29 13.22 -30.39
CA VAL A 73 23.08 14.45 -30.35
C VAL A 73 24.13 14.42 -31.48
N GLU A 74 24.60 15.57 -31.94
CA GLU A 74 25.70 15.67 -32.93
C GLU A 74 26.95 14.92 -32.43
N ASN A 75 27.52 14.04 -33.27
CA ASN A 75 28.55 13.06 -32.87
C ASN A 75 28.13 12.12 -31.71
N GLY A 76 26.84 12.00 -31.46
CA GLY A 76 26.26 11.12 -30.45
C GLY A 76 26.19 9.66 -30.90
N PRO A 77 25.68 8.76 -30.05
CA PRO A 77 25.68 7.31 -30.30
C PRO A 77 25.07 6.90 -31.66
N LEU A 78 23.93 7.47 -32.06
CA LEU A 78 23.27 7.12 -33.33
C LEU A 78 24.06 7.60 -34.54
N ASP A 79 24.57 8.84 -34.50
CA ASP A 79 25.39 9.40 -35.57
C ASP A 79 26.70 8.63 -35.72
N GLN A 80 27.32 8.27 -34.59
CA GLN A 80 28.50 7.42 -34.56
C GLN A 80 28.27 6.03 -35.17
N PHE A 81 27.10 5.42 -34.90
CA PHE A 81 26.76 4.12 -35.47
C PHE A 81 26.41 4.22 -36.96
N LYS A 82 25.72 5.29 -37.37
CA LYS A 82 25.48 5.60 -38.77
C LYS A 82 26.79 5.74 -39.55
N GLN A 83 27.73 6.55 -39.06
CA GLN A 83 29.05 6.73 -39.68
C GLN A 83 29.82 5.40 -39.76
N ALA A 84 29.77 4.58 -38.71
CA ALA A 84 30.39 3.26 -38.72
C ALA A 84 29.81 2.33 -39.79
N LEU A 85 28.48 2.33 -39.95
CA LEU A 85 27.80 1.56 -40.99
C LEU A 85 28.06 2.13 -42.40
N GLU A 86 28.21 3.44 -42.55
CA GLU A 86 28.58 4.09 -43.81
C GLU A 86 30.02 3.75 -44.22
N ILE A 87 30.95 3.74 -43.28
CA ILE A 87 32.32 3.26 -43.49
C ILE A 87 32.30 1.78 -43.88
N LEU A 88 31.56 0.93 -43.17
CA LEU A 88 31.41 -0.47 -43.54
C LEU A 88 30.79 -0.65 -44.93
N GLN A 89 29.76 0.13 -45.26
CA GLN A 89 29.11 0.09 -46.56
C GLN A 89 30.08 0.50 -47.67
N THR A 90 30.76 1.65 -47.54
CA THR A 90 31.69 2.19 -48.54
C THR A 90 32.86 1.25 -48.78
N THR A 91 33.45 0.73 -47.70
CA THR A 91 34.49 -0.29 -47.75
C THR A 91 34.06 -1.56 -48.51
N MET A 92 32.78 -1.92 -48.43
CA MET A 92 32.19 -3.06 -49.15
C MET A 92 31.80 -2.73 -50.61
N THR A 93 31.41 -1.48 -50.92
CA THR A 93 30.93 -1.06 -52.25
C THR A 93 32.03 -0.55 -53.19
N ASP A 94 33.13 0.01 -52.70
CA ASP A 94 34.26 0.52 -53.52
C ASP A 94 35.10 -0.60 -54.19
N GLY A 95 34.64 -1.85 -54.12
CA GLY A 95 35.24 -3.01 -54.76
C GLY A 95 34.61 -3.34 -56.11
N GLY A 96 34.69 -2.43 -57.08
CA GLY A 96 34.40 -2.76 -58.48
C GLY A 96 35.22 -3.96 -58.97
N ARG A 97 34.54 -4.98 -59.52
CA ARG A 97 35.07 -6.11 -60.34
C ARG A 97 36.54 -6.56 -60.11
N LEU A 98 36.97 -6.77 -58.86
CA LEU A 98 38.34 -7.24 -58.55
C LEU A 98 38.38 -8.51 -57.69
N ASN A 99 39.36 -9.37 -58.00
CA ASN A 99 39.53 -10.77 -57.61
C ASN A 99 39.37 -11.10 -56.10
N LYS A 100 38.78 -12.28 -55.82
CA LYS A 100 38.52 -12.86 -54.48
C LYS A 100 39.70 -12.80 -53.50
N ALA A 101 40.93 -13.00 -53.95
CA ALA A 101 42.12 -13.00 -53.09
C ALA A 101 42.47 -11.61 -52.52
N ARG A 102 42.19 -10.53 -53.27
CA ARG A 102 42.46 -9.15 -52.82
C ARG A 102 41.40 -8.67 -51.81
N LYS A 103 40.17 -9.19 -51.90
CA LYS A 103 39.10 -8.97 -50.91
C LYS A 103 39.43 -9.55 -49.53
N ALA A 104 40.15 -10.68 -49.46
CA ALA A 104 40.58 -11.28 -48.20
C ALA A 104 41.74 -10.51 -47.54
N LEU A 105 42.63 -9.92 -48.34
CA LEU A 105 43.76 -9.10 -47.86
C LEU A 105 43.34 -7.70 -47.40
N ARG A 106 42.33 -7.09 -48.03
CA ARG A 106 41.75 -5.80 -47.61
C ARG A 106 41.09 -5.88 -46.23
N TRP A 107 40.38 -6.98 -45.98
CA TRP A 107 39.78 -7.31 -44.68
C TRP A 107 40.80 -7.43 -43.54
N LYS A 108 42.06 -7.80 -43.86
CA LYS A 108 43.14 -7.91 -42.88
C LYS A 108 43.63 -6.54 -42.40
N PHE A 109 43.45 -5.49 -43.21
CA PHE A 109 43.75 -4.09 -42.90
C PHE A 109 42.56 -3.38 -42.21
N GLU A 110 41.33 -3.79 -42.52
CA GLU A 110 40.09 -3.25 -41.93
C GLU A 110 39.84 -3.74 -40.48
N LYS A 111 40.67 -4.65 -39.96
CA LYS A 111 40.46 -5.29 -38.66
C LYS A 111 40.46 -4.31 -37.47
N GLU A 112 41.29 -3.26 -37.51
CA GLU A 112 41.35 -2.23 -36.46
C GLU A 112 40.13 -1.31 -36.50
N GLU A 113 39.69 -0.91 -37.70
CA GLU A 113 38.47 -0.13 -37.90
C GLU A 113 37.22 -0.90 -37.47
N ILE A 114 37.12 -2.19 -37.84
CA ILE A 114 36.03 -3.08 -37.42
C ILE A 114 36.04 -3.28 -35.90
N ALA A 115 37.20 -3.43 -35.27
CA ALA A 115 37.29 -3.55 -33.81
C ALA A 115 36.84 -2.26 -33.10
N SER A 116 37.19 -1.09 -33.64
CA SER A 116 36.72 0.21 -33.13
C SER A 116 35.20 0.34 -33.27
N ILE A 117 34.64 -0.06 -34.42
CA ILE A 117 33.20 -0.08 -34.67
C ILE A 117 32.48 -1.02 -33.70
N LEU A 118 32.97 -2.25 -33.52
CA LEU A 118 32.42 -3.22 -32.56
C LEU A 118 32.44 -2.69 -31.12
N SER A 119 33.52 -2.00 -30.71
CA SER A 119 33.59 -1.38 -29.38
C SER A 119 32.56 -0.26 -29.21
N ARG A 120 32.30 0.54 -30.26
CA ARG A 120 31.28 1.60 -30.24
C ARG A 120 29.88 1.00 -30.16
N MET A 121 29.64 -0.08 -30.90
CA MET A 121 28.38 -0.82 -30.90
C MET A 121 28.05 -1.40 -29.52
N GLU A 122 29.02 -1.98 -28.82
CA GLU A 122 28.83 -2.51 -27.46
C GLU A 122 28.50 -1.41 -26.44
N ARG A 123 29.11 -0.21 -26.58
CA ARG A 123 28.76 0.95 -25.74
C ARG A 123 27.32 1.40 -25.99
N LEU A 124 26.88 1.45 -27.25
CA LEU A 124 25.52 1.86 -27.62
C LEU A 124 24.47 0.85 -27.13
N LYS A 125 24.74 -0.44 -27.27
CA LYS A 125 23.94 -1.55 -26.71
C LYS A 125 23.76 -1.41 -25.20
N THR A 126 24.83 -1.06 -24.48
CA THR A 126 24.79 -0.84 -23.03
C THR A 126 23.90 0.36 -22.67
N LEU A 127 24.02 1.48 -23.38
CA LEU A 127 23.22 2.69 -23.12
C LEU A 127 21.73 2.47 -23.38
N ILE A 128 21.36 1.81 -24.48
CA ILE A 128 19.96 1.47 -24.77
C ILE A 128 19.40 0.54 -23.69
N LYS A 129 20.18 -0.45 -23.24
CA LYS A 129 19.76 -1.36 -22.18
C LYS A 129 19.52 -0.64 -20.85
N ILE A 130 20.37 0.33 -20.49
CA ILE A 130 20.17 1.15 -19.28
C ILE A 130 18.89 1.99 -19.39
N ALA A 131 18.65 2.63 -20.54
CA ALA A 131 17.44 3.42 -20.77
C ALA A 131 16.18 2.56 -20.59
N LEU A 132 16.13 1.39 -21.25
CA LEU A 132 15.01 0.44 -21.10
C LEU A 132 14.84 -0.08 -19.66
N GLN A 133 15.94 -0.27 -18.93
CA GLN A 133 15.88 -0.71 -17.52
C GLN A 133 15.39 0.39 -16.57
N MET A 134 15.63 1.67 -16.88
CA MET A 134 15.13 2.79 -16.07
C MET A 134 13.59 2.85 -16.07
N ASP A 135 12.94 2.48 -17.16
CA ASP A 135 11.47 2.46 -17.25
C ASP A 135 10.87 1.34 -16.42
N HIS A 136 11.48 0.15 -16.47
CA HIS A 136 11.11 -0.95 -15.57
C HIS A 136 11.25 -0.57 -14.09
N PHE A 137 12.30 0.18 -13.73
CA PHE A 137 12.48 0.65 -12.37
C PHE A 137 11.41 1.66 -11.95
N LYS A 138 11.04 2.61 -12.81
CA LYS A 138 9.97 3.58 -12.54
C LYS A 138 8.61 2.93 -12.42
N LEU A 139 8.26 2.04 -13.35
CA LEU A 139 7.01 1.26 -13.29
C LEU A 139 6.95 0.46 -11.98
N SER A 140 8.06 -0.18 -11.58
CA SER A 140 8.16 -0.89 -10.31
C SER A 140 7.97 0.04 -9.11
N GLN A 141 8.50 1.27 -9.16
CA GLN A 141 8.32 2.26 -8.10
C GLN A 141 6.87 2.75 -8.02
N ALA A 142 6.21 3.01 -9.16
CA ALA A 142 4.79 3.37 -9.22
C ALA A 142 3.92 2.24 -8.64
N LEU A 143 4.14 1.00 -9.08
CA LEU A 143 3.44 -0.18 -8.56
C LEU A 143 3.66 -0.35 -7.04
N LYS A 144 4.87 -0.10 -6.54
CA LYS A 144 5.14 -0.14 -5.10
C LYS A 144 4.34 0.93 -4.35
N ASN A 145 4.28 2.16 -4.86
CA ASN A 145 3.51 3.24 -4.25
C ASN A 145 2.01 2.93 -4.24
N ASP A 146 1.47 2.45 -5.37
CA ASP A 146 0.06 2.03 -5.47
C ASP A 146 -0.24 0.88 -4.50
N THR A 147 0.66 -0.10 -4.40
CA THR A 147 0.53 -1.21 -3.44
C THR A 147 0.53 -0.73 -2.00
N GLN A 148 1.36 0.27 -1.65
CA GLN A 148 1.36 0.88 -0.32
C GLN A 148 0.05 1.63 -0.06
N HIS A 149 -0.47 2.37 -1.04
CA HIS A 149 -1.74 3.07 -0.92
C HIS A 149 -2.90 2.08 -0.74
N ILE A 150 -2.93 1.01 -1.54
CA ILE A 150 -3.91 -0.09 -1.39
C ILE A 150 -3.83 -0.69 0.02
N LYS A 151 -2.62 -0.94 0.55
CA LYS A 151 -2.46 -1.45 1.92
C LYS A 151 -3.08 -0.52 2.97
N VAL A 152 -2.88 0.79 2.85
CA VAL A 152 -3.48 1.78 3.76
C VAL A 152 -5.01 1.73 3.68
N VAL A 153 -5.57 1.76 2.46
CA VAL A 153 -7.02 1.70 2.24
C VAL A 153 -7.63 0.40 2.75
N VAL A 154 -6.99 -0.74 2.51
CA VAL A 154 -7.46 -2.04 3.01
C VAL A 154 -7.43 -2.08 4.54
N THR A 155 -6.39 -1.52 5.17
CA THR A 155 -6.30 -1.46 6.63
C THR A 155 -7.40 -0.59 7.22
N SER A 156 -7.69 0.58 6.64
CA SER A 156 -8.77 1.45 7.12
C SER A 156 -10.15 0.83 6.92
N LEU A 157 -10.40 0.16 5.80
CA LEU A 157 -11.64 -0.58 5.56
C LEU A 157 -11.82 -1.73 6.56
N GLN A 158 -10.75 -2.45 6.90
CA GLN A 158 -10.79 -3.50 7.91
C GLN A 158 -11.15 -2.93 9.28
N THR A 159 -10.50 -1.84 9.72
CA THR A 159 -10.83 -1.17 10.97
C THR A 159 -12.30 -0.72 11.02
N HIS A 160 -12.80 -0.11 9.95
CA HIS A 160 -14.19 0.32 9.87
C HIS A 160 -15.19 -0.85 9.91
N ALA A 161 -14.85 -1.97 9.27
CA ALA A 161 -15.66 -3.18 9.31
C ALA A 161 -15.69 -3.77 10.74
N ASP A 162 -14.52 -3.84 11.39
CA ASP A 162 -14.40 -4.35 12.76
C ASP A 162 -15.15 -3.46 13.77
N ASP A 163 -15.05 -2.14 13.65
CA ASP A 163 -15.83 -1.18 14.46
C ASP A 163 -17.34 -1.34 14.26
N THR A 164 -17.76 -1.56 13.01
CA THR A 164 -19.18 -1.75 12.66
C THR A 164 -19.71 -3.05 13.26
N GLU A 165 -18.96 -4.15 13.16
CA GLU A 165 -19.32 -5.43 13.76
C GLU A 165 -19.32 -5.36 15.30
N HIS A 166 -18.35 -4.67 15.89
CA HIS A 166 -18.31 -4.46 17.34
C HIS A 166 -19.51 -3.67 17.84
N ARG A 167 -19.90 -2.59 17.14
CA ARG A 167 -21.10 -1.81 17.47
C ARG A 167 -22.38 -2.64 17.36
N ARG A 168 -22.52 -3.44 16.28
CA ARG A 168 -23.67 -4.36 16.12
C ARG A 168 -23.76 -5.37 17.25
N LEU A 169 -22.63 -5.92 17.68
CA LEU A 169 -22.56 -6.81 18.82
C LEU A 169 -23.01 -6.11 20.11
N LEU A 170 -22.52 -4.90 20.40
CA LEU A 170 -22.92 -4.16 21.60
C LEU A 170 -24.41 -3.78 21.60
N GLU A 171 -24.95 -3.35 20.45
CA GLU A 171 -26.38 -3.09 20.26
C GLU A 171 -27.22 -4.36 20.44
N TRP A 172 -26.71 -5.50 19.95
CA TRP A 172 -27.33 -6.80 20.16
C TRP A 172 -27.26 -7.26 21.62
N VAL A 173 -26.20 -6.99 22.37
CA VAL A 173 -26.14 -7.36 23.80
C VAL A 173 -27.22 -6.61 24.58
N SER A 174 -27.29 -5.29 24.46
CA SER A 174 -28.33 -4.49 25.11
C SER A 174 -28.61 -3.18 24.37
N PRO A 175 -29.89 -2.82 24.16
CA PRO A 175 -30.25 -1.52 23.59
C PRO A 175 -30.05 -0.37 24.58
N THR A 176 -29.87 -0.65 25.87
CA THR A 176 -29.78 0.37 26.92
C THR A 176 -28.47 1.17 26.83
N ASP A 177 -28.56 2.48 27.08
CA ASP A 177 -27.44 3.41 27.07
C ASP A 177 -27.33 4.17 28.40
N TYR A 178 -26.89 3.44 29.44
CA TYR A 178 -26.56 4.06 30.73
C TYR A 178 -25.40 5.08 30.63
N PRO A 179 -24.38 4.91 29.77
CA PRO A 179 -23.38 5.94 29.54
C PRO A 179 -23.95 7.31 29.13
N ALA A 180 -24.95 7.35 28.25
CA ALA A 180 -25.63 8.60 27.92
C ALA A 180 -26.30 9.22 29.16
N GLN A 181 -27.02 8.42 29.96
CA GLN A 181 -27.66 8.90 31.19
C GLN A 181 -26.64 9.43 32.22
N GLN A 182 -25.51 8.73 32.39
CA GLN A 182 -24.41 9.17 33.26
C GLN A 182 -23.85 10.51 32.80
N SER A 183 -23.58 10.65 31.49
CA SER A 183 -23.10 11.89 30.90
C SER A 183 -24.05 13.06 31.18
N ASP A 184 -25.36 12.84 31.01
CA ASP A 184 -26.37 13.86 31.21
C ASP A 184 -26.54 14.28 32.69
N ILE A 185 -26.33 13.36 33.63
CA ILE A 185 -26.32 13.69 35.06
C ILE A 185 -25.06 14.48 35.41
N ILE A 186 -23.87 14.02 34.99
CA ILE A 186 -22.58 14.66 35.29
C ILE A 186 -22.48 16.06 34.67
N LYS A 187 -23.01 16.27 33.46
CA LYS A 187 -23.06 17.61 32.83
C LYS A 187 -23.77 18.66 33.70
N ARG A 188 -24.66 18.26 34.61
CA ARG A 188 -25.40 19.17 35.50
C ARG A 188 -24.69 19.41 36.84
N LYS A 189 -23.60 18.67 37.11
CA LYS A 189 -22.79 18.81 38.32
C LYS A 189 -22.19 20.22 38.37
N GLN A 190 -22.29 20.86 39.53
CA GLN A 190 -21.55 22.09 39.82
C GLN A 190 -20.19 21.74 40.41
N GLU A 191 -19.17 22.55 40.10
CA GLU A 191 -17.81 22.35 40.60
C GLU A 191 -17.77 22.24 42.14
N GLY A 192 -16.93 21.36 42.66
CA GLY A 192 -16.83 21.06 44.10
C GLY A 192 -17.96 20.18 44.67
N THR A 193 -19.06 19.95 43.95
CA THR A 193 -20.17 19.10 44.43
C THR A 193 -19.71 17.65 44.62
N GLY A 194 -20.08 17.05 45.75
CA GLY A 194 -19.83 15.64 46.06
C GLY A 194 -18.41 15.32 46.52
N GLN A 195 -17.51 16.31 46.66
CA GLN A 195 -16.16 16.06 47.14
C GLN A 195 -16.13 15.53 48.58
N TRP A 196 -17.06 16.01 49.42
CA TRP A 196 -17.24 15.50 50.78
C TRP A 196 -17.53 14.00 50.82
N PHE A 197 -18.25 13.48 49.81
CA PHE A 197 -18.59 12.07 49.70
C PHE A 197 -17.36 11.26 49.27
N LEU A 198 -16.66 11.72 48.23
CA LEU A 198 -15.45 11.04 47.74
C LEU A 198 -14.34 10.97 48.81
N ASN A 199 -14.26 11.97 49.68
CA ASN A 199 -13.29 12.03 50.77
C ASN A 199 -13.73 11.27 52.04
N ALA A 200 -14.93 10.69 52.05
CA ALA A 200 -15.45 10.01 53.24
C ALA A 200 -14.67 8.71 53.51
N PRO A 201 -14.28 8.43 54.78
CA PRO A 201 -13.59 7.19 55.14
C PRO A 201 -14.34 5.91 54.72
N GLU A 202 -15.67 5.95 54.72
CA GLU A 202 -16.54 4.87 54.29
C GLU A 202 -16.38 4.55 52.81
N VAL A 203 -16.20 5.57 51.96
CA VAL A 203 -15.97 5.40 50.52
C VAL A 203 -14.57 4.82 50.28
N ALA A 204 -13.55 5.35 50.97
CA ALA A 204 -12.20 4.82 50.88
C ALA A 204 -12.14 3.34 51.30
N LYS A 205 -12.81 2.99 52.40
CA LYS A 205 -12.94 1.60 52.86
C LYS A 205 -13.63 0.73 51.80
N TRP A 206 -14.77 1.17 51.28
CA TRP A 206 -15.51 0.45 50.24
C TRP A 206 -14.66 0.16 48.99
N LEU A 207 -13.89 1.14 48.54
CA LEU A 207 -13.01 1.00 47.37
C LEU A 207 -11.85 0.01 47.62
N SER A 208 -11.43 -0.18 48.88
CA SER A 208 -10.34 -1.09 49.24
C SER A 208 -10.78 -2.55 49.46
N GLU A 209 -12.07 -2.79 49.70
CA GLU A 209 -12.59 -4.11 50.04
C GLU A 209 -13.06 -4.90 48.81
N ALA A 210 -12.55 -6.13 48.67
CA ALA A 210 -13.09 -7.06 47.68
C ALA A 210 -14.56 -7.39 48.01
N LYS A 211 -15.46 -7.20 47.04
CA LYS A 211 -16.93 -7.41 47.19
C LYS A 211 -17.58 -6.48 48.23
N GLY A 212 -17.00 -5.29 48.47
CA GLY A 212 -17.59 -4.28 49.34
C GLY A 212 -18.93 -3.74 48.81
N THR A 213 -19.87 -3.46 49.71
CA THR A 213 -21.14 -2.79 49.40
C THR A 213 -21.28 -1.53 50.22
N LEU A 214 -21.44 -0.38 49.57
CA LEU A 214 -21.73 0.90 50.21
C LEU A 214 -23.21 1.24 50.03
N PHE A 215 -23.95 1.28 51.14
CA PHE A 215 -25.36 1.67 51.13
C PHE A 215 -25.52 3.13 51.56
N CYS A 216 -26.10 3.95 50.68
CA CYS A 216 -26.28 5.40 50.88
C CYS A 216 -27.77 5.76 51.02
N PRO A 217 -28.40 5.57 52.20
CA PRO A 217 -29.77 5.98 52.42
C PRO A 217 -29.90 7.51 52.44
N GLY A 218 -31.07 8.02 52.08
CA GLY A 218 -31.35 9.44 52.16
C GLY A 218 -32.77 9.80 51.78
N ILE A 219 -33.25 10.94 52.28
CA ILE A 219 -34.58 11.46 51.96
C ILE A 219 -34.73 11.79 50.46
N PRO A 220 -35.96 11.81 49.92
CA PRO A 220 -36.21 12.34 48.58
C PRO A 220 -35.60 13.75 48.41
N GLY A 221 -34.99 14.03 47.26
CA GLY A 221 -34.33 15.32 47.01
C GLY A 221 -32.90 15.47 47.57
N ALA A 222 -32.39 14.53 48.39
CA ALA A 222 -31.05 14.61 48.98
C ALA A 222 -29.87 14.49 47.99
N GLY A 223 -30.10 14.48 46.68
CA GLY A 223 -29.04 14.40 45.67
C GLY A 223 -28.41 13.01 45.46
N LYS A 224 -29.03 11.93 45.96
CA LYS A 224 -28.51 10.54 45.85
C LYS A 224 -28.03 10.16 44.44
N THR A 225 -28.84 10.46 43.42
CA THR A 225 -28.50 10.16 42.02
C THR A 225 -27.26 10.92 41.55
N MET A 226 -27.10 12.19 41.96
CA MET A 226 -25.92 13.00 41.64
C MET A 226 -24.67 12.43 42.35
N VAL A 227 -24.79 12.05 43.63
CA VAL A 227 -23.68 11.42 44.37
C VAL A 227 -23.26 10.10 43.74
N ALA A 228 -24.22 9.25 43.34
CA ALA A 228 -23.93 8.01 42.63
C ALA A 228 -23.21 8.26 41.29
N ALA A 229 -23.68 9.23 40.50
CA ALA A 229 -23.02 9.62 39.26
C ALA A 229 -21.59 10.11 39.51
N ILE A 230 -21.36 10.92 40.54
CA ILE A 230 -20.01 11.41 40.91
C ILE A 230 -19.09 10.24 41.30
N ALA A 231 -19.61 9.25 42.03
CA ALA A 231 -18.85 8.05 42.36
C ALA A 231 -18.46 7.26 41.11
N ILE A 232 -19.40 7.08 40.17
CA ILE A 232 -19.15 6.40 38.89
C ILE A 232 -18.11 7.15 38.05
N ASP A 233 -18.22 8.47 37.96
CA ASP A 233 -17.29 9.32 37.21
C ASP A 233 -15.85 9.23 37.76
N HIS A 234 -15.73 9.25 39.09
CA HIS A 234 -14.46 9.04 39.77
C HIS A 234 -13.87 7.65 39.48
N LEU A 235 -14.69 6.60 39.56
CA LEU A 235 -14.27 5.23 39.26
C LEU A 235 -13.80 5.07 37.81
N LEU A 236 -14.59 5.56 36.84
CA LEU A 236 -14.23 5.51 35.42
C LEU A 236 -12.89 6.20 35.13
N THR A 237 -12.61 7.31 35.80
CA THR A 237 -11.34 8.05 35.66
C THR A 237 -10.18 7.28 36.32
N SER A 238 -10.41 6.64 37.46
CA SER A 238 -9.37 5.91 38.20
C SER A 238 -8.96 4.57 37.56
N VAL A 239 -9.80 4.00 36.69
CA VAL A 239 -9.66 2.62 36.17
C VAL A 239 -9.05 2.56 34.76
N GLN A 240 -8.78 3.70 34.10
CA GLN A 240 -8.38 3.78 32.68
C GLN A 240 -7.20 2.87 32.28
N ASP A 241 -6.27 2.57 33.19
CA ASP A 241 -5.08 1.72 32.93
C ASP A 241 -5.04 0.43 33.77
N SER A 242 -6.16 0.03 34.39
CA SER A 242 -6.20 -1.13 35.28
C SER A 242 -6.88 -2.35 34.66
N ALA A 243 -6.67 -3.54 35.23
CA ALA A 243 -7.35 -4.76 34.82
C ALA A 243 -8.85 -4.80 35.23
N HIS A 244 -9.36 -3.77 35.91
CA HIS A 244 -10.73 -3.70 36.41
C HIS A 244 -11.67 -3.08 35.36
N GLY A 245 -12.94 -3.46 35.39
CA GLY A 245 -14.00 -2.83 34.60
C GLY A 245 -15.02 -2.19 35.52
N VAL A 246 -15.56 -1.04 35.11
CA VAL A 246 -16.64 -0.34 35.82
C VAL A 246 -17.91 -0.48 35.01
N ALA A 247 -18.98 -0.95 35.64
CA ALA A 247 -20.30 -1.01 35.06
C ALA A 247 -21.34 -0.49 36.06
N TYR A 248 -22.38 0.15 35.55
CA TYR A 248 -23.39 0.80 36.38
C TYR A 248 -24.76 0.74 35.72
N VAL A 249 -25.79 0.81 36.55
CA VAL A 249 -27.19 0.76 36.15
C VAL A 249 -27.97 1.79 36.94
N PHE A 250 -28.80 2.58 36.25
CA PHE A 250 -29.74 3.50 36.89
C PHE A 250 -31.15 2.92 36.83
N CYS A 251 -31.64 2.44 37.97
CA CYS A 251 -33.01 1.95 38.09
C CYS A 251 -33.99 3.13 38.14
N ASN A 252 -35.02 3.09 37.31
CA ASN A 252 -36.08 4.09 37.23
C ASN A 252 -37.43 3.38 37.37
N TYR A 253 -38.15 3.73 38.44
CA TYR A 253 -39.44 3.13 38.77
C TYR A 253 -40.51 3.34 37.71
N LYS A 254 -40.36 4.35 36.82
CA LYS A 254 -41.30 4.64 35.74
C LYS A 254 -41.16 3.71 34.53
N THR A 255 -40.04 2.99 34.41
CA THR A 255 -39.73 2.07 33.29
C THR A 255 -39.58 0.63 33.80
N LYS A 256 -40.34 0.25 34.84
CA LYS A 256 -40.25 -1.07 35.49
C LYS A 256 -40.40 -2.24 34.52
N GLU A 257 -41.24 -2.10 33.51
CA GLU A 257 -41.49 -3.15 32.50
C GLU A 257 -40.27 -3.38 31.59
N GLU A 258 -39.38 -2.40 31.47
CA GLU A 258 -38.14 -2.48 30.67
C GLU A 258 -36.92 -2.88 31.51
N GLN A 259 -37.03 -2.84 32.85
CA GLN A 259 -35.96 -3.10 33.82
C GLN A 259 -36.08 -4.49 34.45
N ASP A 260 -36.22 -5.52 33.63
CA ASP A 260 -36.05 -6.90 34.09
C ASP A 260 -34.56 -7.22 34.35
N THR A 261 -34.32 -8.24 35.18
CA THR A 261 -32.97 -8.66 35.60
C THR A 261 -32.06 -9.00 34.40
N SER A 262 -32.64 -9.52 33.32
CA SER A 262 -31.90 -9.93 32.12
C SER A 262 -31.37 -8.72 31.37
N ASN A 263 -32.23 -7.71 31.16
CA ASN A 263 -31.85 -6.48 30.49
C ASN A 263 -30.80 -5.69 31.29
N MET A 264 -30.92 -5.69 32.62
CA MET A 264 -29.93 -5.06 33.50
C MET A 264 -28.56 -5.76 33.42
N LEU A 265 -28.51 -7.09 33.50
CA LEU A 265 -27.27 -7.85 33.37
C LEU A 265 -26.66 -7.72 31.98
N ALA A 266 -27.47 -7.74 30.93
CA ALA A 266 -27.01 -7.51 29.58
C ALA A 266 -26.42 -6.10 29.40
N ALA A 267 -27.02 -5.08 30.03
CA ALA A 267 -26.46 -3.72 30.01
C ALA A 267 -25.14 -3.60 30.80
N VAL A 268 -24.97 -4.38 31.87
CA VAL A 268 -23.67 -4.52 32.58
C VAL A 268 -22.65 -5.20 31.66
N LEU A 269 -23.01 -6.32 31.03
CA LEU A 269 -22.13 -7.05 30.11
C LEU A 269 -21.69 -6.15 28.94
N LYS A 270 -22.61 -5.39 28.34
CA LYS A 270 -22.31 -4.42 27.27
C LYS A 270 -21.21 -3.44 27.69
N GLN A 271 -21.33 -2.84 28.88
CA GLN A 271 -20.34 -1.88 29.38
C GLN A 271 -18.97 -2.53 29.61
N LEU A 272 -18.94 -3.75 30.17
CA LEU A 272 -17.68 -4.46 30.43
C LEU A 272 -17.00 -4.94 29.14
N VAL A 273 -17.76 -5.39 28.14
CA VAL A 273 -17.24 -5.76 26.82
C VAL A 273 -16.68 -4.53 26.10
N GLN A 274 -17.39 -3.40 26.18
CA GLN A 274 -16.94 -2.13 25.58
C GLN A 274 -15.65 -1.62 26.22
N ALA A 275 -15.51 -1.79 27.55
CA ALA A 275 -14.29 -1.40 28.27
C ALA A 275 -13.14 -2.40 28.07
N ARG A 276 -13.42 -3.68 27.77
CA ARG A 276 -12.42 -4.77 27.76
C ARG A 276 -12.54 -5.66 26.52
N PRO A 277 -11.65 -5.48 25.52
CA PRO A 277 -11.59 -6.33 24.32
C PRO A 277 -11.44 -7.82 24.61
N SER A 278 -10.84 -8.21 25.74
CA SER A 278 -10.66 -9.62 26.13
C SER A 278 -11.99 -10.37 26.35
N ILE A 279 -13.04 -9.68 26.79
CA ILE A 279 -14.38 -10.26 27.04
C ILE A 279 -15.18 -10.37 25.72
N ALA A 280 -14.83 -9.55 24.72
CA ALA A 280 -15.51 -9.52 23.42
C ALA A 280 -15.46 -10.86 22.68
N GLY A 281 -14.44 -11.70 22.92
CA GLY A 281 -14.33 -13.03 22.31
C GLY A 281 -15.47 -13.96 22.70
N SER A 282 -15.74 -14.12 24.00
CA SER A 282 -16.82 -14.98 24.52
C SER A 282 -18.19 -14.47 24.08
N VAL A 283 -18.40 -13.15 24.15
CA VAL A 283 -19.66 -12.52 23.71
C VAL A 283 -19.85 -12.61 22.20
N GLY A 284 -18.77 -12.56 21.42
CA GLY A 284 -18.82 -12.77 19.97
C GLY A 284 -19.24 -14.18 19.57
N GLN A 285 -18.86 -15.20 20.35
CA GLN A 285 -19.35 -16.56 20.14
C GLN A 285 -20.84 -16.67 20.47
N LEU A 286 -21.27 -16.10 21.59
CA LEU A 286 -22.68 -16.06 21.98
C LEU A 286 -23.53 -15.33 20.93
N TYR A 287 -23.04 -14.19 20.43
CA TYR A 287 -23.67 -13.45 19.33
C TYR A 287 -23.90 -14.34 18.10
N LYS A 288 -22.89 -15.05 17.63
CA LYS A 288 -23.02 -15.94 16.45
C LYS A 288 -24.04 -17.05 16.66
N GLN A 289 -24.12 -17.62 17.86
CA GLN A 289 -25.06 -18.71 18.16
C GLN A 289 -26.52 -18.25 18.14
N HIS A 290 -26.80 -17.07 18.68
CA HIS A 290 -28.15 -16.55 18.83
C HIS A 290 -28.62 -15.72 17.64
N ASN A 291 -27.74 -14.92 17.03
CA ASN A 291 -28.09 -14.06 15.90
C ASN A 291 -28.56 -14.87 14.69
N ASN A 292 -27.92 -16.01 14.41
CA ASN A 292 -28.33 -16.94 13.34
C ASN A 292 -29.72 -17.56 13.57
N ARG A 293 -30.19 -17.60 14.83
CA ARG A 293 -31.46 -18.20 15.22
C ARG A 293 -32.55 -17.17 15.52
N GLY A 294 -32.22 -15.88 15.50
CA GLY A 294 -33.11 -14.80 15.91
C GLY A 294 -33.49 -14.83 17.40
N THR A 295 -32.69 -15.47 18.26
CA THR A 295 -32.96 -15.60 19.70
C THR A 295 -32.14 -14.61 20.52
N ARG A 296 -32.49 -14.45 21.80
CA ARG A 296 -31.72 -13.70 22.81
C ARG A 296 -31.04 -14.68 23.77
N PRO A 297 -29.88 -14.30 24.34
CA PRO A 297 -29.23 -15.13 25.35
C PRO A 297 -30.06 -15.14 26.63
N SER A 298 -30.06 -16.28 27.30
CA SER A 298 -30.61 -16.47 28.63
C SER A 298 -29.76 -15.75 29.69
N LEU A 299 -30.33 -15.58 30.88
CA LEU A 299 -29.64 -15.02 32.03
C LEU A 299 -28.33 -15.76 32.37
N ASP A 300 -28.37 -17.09 32.35
CA ASP A 300 -27.21 -17.94 32.67
C ASP A 300 -26.10 -17.80 31.61
N GLU A 301 -26.48 -17.69 30.33
CA GLU A 301 -25.53 -17.46 29.23
C GLU A 301 -24.86 -16.09 29.35
N VAL A 302 -25.62 -15.03 29.67
CA VAL A 302 -25.07 -13.68 29.93
C VAL A 302 -24.13 -13.70 31.14
N PHE A 303 -24.53 -14.36 32.23
CA PHE A 303 -23.73 -14.44 33.46
C PHE A 303 -22.43 -15.21 33.24
N SER A 304 -22.43 -16.26 32.42
CA SER A 304 -21.23 -17.04 32.10
C SER A 304 -20.15 -16.25 31.32
N CYS A 305 -20.52 -15.11 30.73
CA CYS A 305 -19.60 -14.23 30.01
C CYS A 305 -18.94 -13.16 30.89
N LEU A 306 -19.40 -12.98 32.14
CA LEU A 306 -18.87 -12.02 33.12
C LEU A 306 -17.71 -12.63 33.92
#